data_AF-A0A848GMW5-F1
#
_entry.id   AF-A0A848GMW5-F1
#
_cell.length_a   1.000
_cell.length_b   1.000
_cell.length_c   1.000
_cell.angle_alpha   90.00
_cell.angle_beta   90.00
_cell.angle_gamma   90.00
#
_symmetry.space_group_name_H-M   'P 1'
#
loop_
_entity.id
_entity.type
_entity.pdbx_description
1 polymer ?
#
loop_
_entity_poly.entity_id
_entity_poly.type
_entity_poly.pdbx_seq_one_letter_code
_entity_poly.pdbx_strand_id
1 'polypeptide(L)'
;MNYEIIELQQFSGKRAGIYSVMIADDDLTLFDHFVQAHVREHATEIRSITQYLSYIGNRYGMQNRFFKVKRGRPADGVCALFDHPEKKLRLYCYRVGTAALIIGGGTPRPGRRSGVVVPEKLLTWISRDISHKIRTGDIYWSAQEARLWGNLIFRTDGKQTSGRQEIQQ
;
A
#
# COMPACT_ATOMS: atom_id res chain seq x y z
N MET A 1 -9.19 -9.31 -8.38
CA MET A 1 -8.77 -7.96 -8.79
C MET A 1 -7.34 -8.09 -9.25
N ASN A 2 -7.03 -7.57 -10.44
CA ASN A 2 -5.68 -7.58 -10.96
C ASN A 2 -5.00 -6.26 -10.59
N TYR A 3 -3.74 -6.32 -10.17
CA TYR A 3 -2.96 -5.13 -9.81
C TYR A 3 -1.46 -5.45 -9.80
N GLU A 4 -0.64 -4.40 -9.78
CA GLU A 4 0.81 -4.46 -9.68
C GLU A 4 1.31 -3.62 -8.51
N ILE A 5 2.39 -4.06 -7.86
CA ILE A 5 3.11 -3.29 -6.85
C ILE A 5 4.33 -2.63 -7.53
N ILE A 6 4.27 -1.31 -7.70
CA ILE A 6 5.26 -0.52 -8.44
C ILE A 6 6.14 0.26 -7.47
N GLU A 7 7.46 0.22 -7.68
CA GLU A 7 8.39 1.03 -6.90
C GLU A 7 8.32 2.52 -7.28
N LEU A 8 8.15 3.38 -6.29
CA LEU A 8 8.27 4.82 -6.42
C LEU A 8 9.73 5.23 -6.20
N GLN A 9 10.51 5.25 -7.28
CA GLN A 9 11.95 5.52 -7.25
C GLN A 9 12.29 6.85 -6.58
N GLN A 10 11.43 7.87 -6.71
CA GLN A 10 11.62 9.19 -6.12
C GLN A 10 11.58 9.20 -4.58
N PHE A 11 10.99 8.19 -3.95
CA PHE A 11 10.93 8.07 -2.48
C PHE A 11 11.79 6.93 -1.95
N SER A 12 12.02 5.91 -2.76
CA SER A 12 12.76 4.72 -2.38
C SER A 12 14.24 5.03 -2.17
N GLY A 13 14.86 4.37 -1.20
CA GLY A 13 16.27 4.58 -0.87
C GLY A 13 16.88 3.44 -0.09
N LYS A 14 18.09 3.66 0.44
CA LYS A 14 18.88 2.62 1.15
C LYS A 14 18.26 2.18 2.49
N ARG A 15 17.25 2.87 3.00
CA ARG A 15 16.61 2.56 4.29
C ARG A 15 15.28 1.83 4.14
N ALA A 16 14.56 2.08 3.05
CA ALA A 16 13.33 1.39 2.69
C ALA A 16 13.00 1.61 1.20
N GLY A 17 12.42 0.59 0.57
CA GLY A 17 11.73 0.71 -0.71
C GLY A 17 10.31 1.21 -0.48
N ILE A 18 9.88 2.18 -1.28
CA ILE A 18 8.55 2.77 -1.22
C ILE A 18 7.83 2.37 -2.50
N TYR A 19 6.72 1.66 -2.36
CA TYR A 19 5.95 1.10 -3.45
C TYR A 19 4.52 1.60 -3.39
N SER A 20 3.85 1.75 -4.53
CA SER A 20 2.40 1.92 -4.57
C SER A 20 1.73 0.83 -5.39
N VAL A 21 0.41 0.80 -5.33
CA VAL A 21 -0.42 -0.18 -6.03
C VAL A 21 -0.97 0.47 -7.28
N MET A 22 -0.80 -0.17 -8.43
CA MET A 22 -1.48 0.20 -9.67
C MET A 22 -2.55 -0.86 -9.97
N ILE A 23 -3.82 -0.46 -10.00
CA ILE A 23 -4.91 -1.37 -10.36
C ILE A 23 -4.85 -1.60 -11.87
N ALA A 24 -5.17 -2.81 -12.33
CA ALA A 24 -5.23 -3.08 -13.77
C ALA A 24 -6.17 -2.10 -14.47
N ASP A 25 -5.76 -1.68 -15.67
CA ASP A 25 -6.48 -0.73 -16.52
C ASP A 25 -6.61 0.69 -15.94
N ASP A 26 -5.83 1.01 -14.90
CA ASP A 26 -5.65 2.36 -14.36
C ASP A 26 -4.26 2.89 -14.74
N ASP A 27 -4.20 4.13 -15.22
CA ASP A 27 -2.95 4.79 -15.61
C ASP A 27 -2.19 5.36 -14.41
N LEU A 28 -2.81 5.35 -13.22
CA LEU A 28 -2.30 5.98 -12.02
C LEU A 28 -2.22 4.98 -10.86
N THR A 29 -1.22 5.16 -10.00
CA THR A 29 -1.17 4.41 -8.75
C THR A 29 -2.22 4.94 -7.75
N LEU A 30 -2.56 4.13 -6.74
CA LEU A 30 -3.41 4.58 -5.63
C LEU A 30 -2.84 5.82 -4.93
N PHE A 31 -1.52 5.98 -4.91
CA PHE A 31 -0.88 7.18 -4.37
C PHE A 31 -1.08 8.40 -5.27
N ASP A 32 -0.97 8.24 -6.59
CA ASP A 32 -1.19 9.34 -7.53
C ASP A 32 -2.63 9.85 -7.45
N HIS A 33 -3.61 8.93 -7.41
CA HIS A 33 -5.01 9.28 -7.16
C HIS A 33 -5.18 10.03 -5.84
N PHE A 34 -4.52 9.58 -4.77
CA PHE A 34 -4.56 10.28 -3.49
C PHE A 34 -4.00 11.70 -3.58
N VAL A 35 -2.88 11.90 -4.27
CA VAL A 35 -2.28 13.22 -4.47
C VAL A 35 -3.21 14.10 -5.29
N GLN A 36 -3.71 13.63 -6.45
CA GLN A 36 -4.58 14.41 -7.33
C GLN A 36 -5.87 14.86 -6.63
N ALA A 37 -6.47 13.97 -5.83
CA ALA A 37 -7.71 14.25 -5.11
C ALA A 37 -7.55 15.33 -4.02
N HIS A 38 -6.35 15.56 -3.49
CA HIS A 38 -6.17 16.43 -2.31
C HIS A 38 -5.18 17.59 -2.52
N VAL A 39 -4.34 17.56 -3.56
CA VAL A 39 -3.27 18.57 -3.72
C VAL A 39 -3.80 20.00 -3.85
N ARG A 40 -5.00 20.20 -4.41
CA ARG A 40 -5.61 21.53 -4.56
C ARG A 40 -6.01 22.14 -3.21
N GLU A 41 -6.54 21.33 -2.30
CA GLU A 41 -7.11 21.79 -1.01
C GLU A 41 -6.14 21.59 0.17
N HIS A 42 -5.16 20.69 0.00
CA HIS A 42 -4.26 20.21 1.07
C HIS A 42 -2.80 20.12 0.59
N ALA A 43 -2.33 21.11 -0.16
CA ALA A 43 -0.98 21.12 -0.74
C ALA A 43 0.13 20.98 0.31
N THR A 44 -0.01 21.65 1.46
CA THR A 44 0.98 21.61 2.55
C THR A 44 1.04 20.22 3.19
N GLU A 45 -0.10 19.58 3.37
CA GLU A 45 -0.23 18.25 3.94
C GLU A 45 0.31 17.18 2.98
N ILE A 46 0.03 17.31 1.68
CA ILE A 46 0.64 16.46 0.65
C ILE A 46 2.16 16.60 0.65
N ARG A 47 2.69 17.84 0.70
CA ARG A 47 4.13 18.09 0.79
C ARG A 47 4.74 17.46 2.06
N SER A 48 4.05 17.54 3.18
CA SER A 48 4.49 16.90 4.43
C SER A 48 4.57 15.38 4.29
N ILE A 49 3.54 14.76 3.67
CA ILE A 49 3.49 13.32 3.43
C ILE A 49 4.62 12.89 2.48
N THR A 50 4.83 13.57 1.36
CA THR A 50 5.89 13.20 0.40
C THR A 50 7.29 13.37 0.99
N GLN A 51 7.51 14.41 1.80
CA GLN A 51 8.74 14.58 2.57
C GLN A 51 8.97 13.42 3.54
N TYR A 52 7.92 12.95 4.22
CA TYR A 52 8.02 11.79 5.12
C TYR A 52 8.30 10.49 4.37
N LEU A 53 7.71 10.28 3.18
CA LEU A 53 8.05 9.13 2.33
C LEU A 53 9.54 9.13 1.97
N SER A 54 10.07 10.28 1.52
CA SER A 54 11.50 10.43 1.23
C SER A 54 12.38 10.17 2.47
N TYR A 55 11.98 10.68 3.64
CA TYR A 55 12.66 10.45 4.91
C TYR A 55 12.67 8.99 5.35
N ILE A 56 11.56 8.27 5.15
CA ILE A 56 11.46 6.83 5.42
C ILE A 56 12.42 6.08 4.49
N GLY A 57 12.36 6.33 3.19
CA GLY A 57 13.18 5.61 2.20
C GLY A 57 14.68 5.89 2.29
N ASN A 58 15.08 7.12 2.62
CA ASN A 58 16.47 7.56 2.50
C ASN A 58 17.20 7.76 3.83
N ARG A 59 16.52 8.17 4.90
CA ARG A 59 17.21 8.68 6.10
C ARG A 59 16.96 7.85 7.35
N TYR A 60 15.69 7.62 7.69
CA TYR A 60 15.32 7.11 9.01
C TYR A 60 14.78 5.68 9.00
N GLY A 61 14.35 5.17 7.84
CA GLY A 61 13.67 3.87 7.76
C GLY A 61 12.29 3.88 8.44
N MET A 62 11.78 2.68 8.71
CA MET A 62 10.42 2.40 9.19
C MET A 62 10.19 2.71 10.68
N GLN A 63 10.56 3.90 11.15
CA GLN A 63 10.39 4.27 12.56
C GLN A 63 8.91 4.46 12.91
N ASN A 64 8.49 3.91 14.04
CA ASN A 64 7.09 3.95 14.49
C ASN A 64 6.53 5.37 14.65
N ARG A 65 7.38 6.39 14.84
CA ARG A 65 6.96 7.80 14.95
C ARG A 65 6.22 8.33 13.72
N PHE A 66 6.47 7.75 12.55
CA PHE A 66 5.79 8.14 11.30
C PHE A 66 4.38 7.53 11.19
N PHE A 67 4.09 6.46 11.93
CA PHE A 67 2.91 5.65 11.68
C PHE A 67 1.94 5.70 12.85
N LYS A 68 0.65 5.80 12.53
CA LYS A 68 -0.42 5.50 13.46
C LYS A 68 -0.88 4.06 13.25
N VAL A 69 -0.56 3.21 14.21
CA VAL A 69 -1.05 1.81 14.27
C VAL A 69 -2.40 1.80 14.98
N LYS A 70 -3.38 1.10 14.41
CA LYS A 70 -4.69 0.90 15.05
C LYS A 70 -4.52 -0.12 16.18
N ARG A 71 -4.82 0.27 17.43
CA ARG A 71 -4.80 -0.67 18.56
C ARG A 71 -6.06 -1.55 18.53
N GLY A 72 -5.92 -2.83 18.92
CA GLY A 72 -7.06 -3.72 19.21
C GLY A 72 -7.52 -4.65 18.07
N ARG A 73 -7.02 -4.48 16.84
CA ARG A 73 -7.07 -5.52 15.80
C ARG A 73 -5.75 -5.50 15.03
N PRO A 74 -4.99 -6.61 14.97
CA PRO A 74 -3.86 -6.72 14.08
C PRO A 74 -4.41 -6.79 12.66
N ALA A 75 -4.73 -5.65 12.06
CA ALA A 75 -5.06 -5.60 10.65
C ALA A 75 -3.74 -5.80 9.89
N ASP A 76 -3.26 -7.05 9.81
CA ASP A 76 -2.25 -7.56 8.88
C ASP A 76 -1.07 -6.60 8.55
N GLY A 77 -0.59 -5.80 9.51
CA GLY A 77 0.49 -4.81 9.29
C GLY A 77 0.11 -3.48 8.59
N VAL A 78 -1.18 -3.21 8.35
CA VAL A 78 -1.70 -1.96 7.79
C VAL A 78 -1.68 -0.84 8.84
N CYS A 79 -1.11 0.30 8.49
CA CYS A 79 -1.04 1.50 9.32
C CYS A 79 -1.39 2.76 8.49
N ALA A 80 -1.40 3.92 9.15
CA ALA A 80 -1.59 5.20 8.49
C ALA A 80 -0.38 6.11 8.70
N LEU A 81 0.14 6.66 7.60
CA LEU A 81 1.02 7.83 7.58
C LEU A 81 0.13 9.09 7.60
N PHE A 82 0.53 10.13 8.32
CA PHE A 82 -0.23 11.36 8.46
C PHE A 82 0.68 12.57 8.27
N ASP A 83 0.10 13.66 7.76
CA ASP A 83 0.77 14.96 7.68
C ASP A 83 1.04 15.53 9.09
N HIS A 84 2.04 16.40 9.17
CA HIS A 84 2.40 17.12 10.39
C HIS A 84 2.38 18.64 10.14
N PRO A 85 1.92 19.45 11.11
CA PRO A 85 1.43 19.08 12.45
C PRO A 85 -0.06 18.72 12.52
N GLU A 86 -0.84 19.05 11.49
CA GLU A 86 -2.29 19.12 11.57
C GLU A 86 -3.01 17.76 11.53
N LYS A 87 -2.40 16.74 10.92
CA LYS A 87 -2.93 15.36 10.82
C LYS A 87 -4.31 15.32 10.14
N LYS A 88 -4.48 16.16 9.11
CA LYS A 88 -5.71 16.30 8.31
C LYS A 88 -5.87 15.17 7.30
N LEU A 89 -4.79 14.69 6.71
CA LEU A 89 -4.79 13.58 5.75
C LEU A 89 -4.25 12.31 6.39
N ARG A 90 -4.76 11.17 5.95
CA ARG A 90 -4.22 9.85 6.26
C ARG A 90 -3.97 9.10 4.99
N LEU A 91 -2.72 8.73 4.77
CA LEU A 91 -2.30 7.81 3.73
C LEU A 91 -2.16 6.42 4.33
N TYR A 92 -2.96 5.47 3.86
CA TYR A 92 -2.90 4.10 4.35
C TYR A 92 -1.72 3.37 3.71
N CYS A 93 -0.98 2.61 4.52
CA CYS A 93 0.21 1.90 4.08
C CYS A 93 0.33 0.53 4.78
N TYR A 94 1.01 -0.40 4.12
CA TYR A 94 1.30 -1.73 4.62
C TYR A 94 2.82 -1.90 4.72
N ARG A 95 3.30 -2.37 5.88
CA ARG A 95 4.73 -2.56 6.15
C ARG A 95 5.13 -4.01 5.95
N VAL A 96 6.11 -4.24 5.06
CA VAL A 96 6.79 -5.54 4.94
C VAL A 96 8.13 -5.44 5.68
N GLY A 97 8.11 -5.89 6.93
CA GLY A 97 9.25 -5.81 7.85
C GLY A 97 9.76 -4.36 8.01
N THR A 98 11.07 -4.21 7.81
CA THR A 98 11.77 -2.90 7.78
C THR A 98 12.16 -2.49 6.36
N ALA A 99 11.98 -3.37 5.37
CA ALA A 99 12.55 -3.21 4.02
C ALA A 99 11.63 -2.44 3.06
N ALA A 100 10.31 -2.62 3.14
CA ALA A 100 9.39 -2.06 2.15
C ALA A 100 8.10 -1.47 2.75
N LEU A 101 7.68 -0.33 2.20
CA LEU A 101 6.40 0.33 2.46
C LEU A 101 5.54 0.25 1.22
N ILE A 102 4.37 -0.36 1.31
CA ILE A 102 3.38 -0.36 0.23
C ILE A 102 2.32 0.69 0.59
N ILE A 103 2.26 1.78 -0.17
CA ILE A 103 1.30 2.86 0.04
C ILE A 103 0.08 2.67 -0.87
N GLY A 104 -1.10 2.75 -0.26
CA GLY A 104 -2.37 2.74 -0.97
C GLY A 104 -2.93 4.15 -1.14
N GLY A 105 -4.24 4.28 -1.04
CA GLY A 105 -4.93 5.57 -1.03
C GLY A 105 -5.07 6.17 0.38
N GLY A 106 -5.78 7.29 0.45
CA GLY A 106 -5.97 8.02 1.70
C GLY A 106 -7.27 8.79 1.79
N THR A 107 -7.54 9.38 2.97
CA THR A 107 -8.78 10.13 3.24
C THR A 107 -8.50 11.36 4.12
N PRO A 108 -9.29 12.44 4.00
CA PRO A 108 -9.30 13.53 4.96
C PRO A 108 -9.84 13.10 6.34
N ARG A 109 -9.55 13.90 7.37
CA ARG A 109 -10.04 13.76 8.73
C ARG A 109 -11.05 14.89 9.05
N PRO A 110 -12.18 14.61 9.72
CA PRO A 110 -12.68 13.31 10.16
C PRO A 110 -13.24 12.51 8.98
N GLY A 111 -12.70 11.31 8.76
CA GLY A 111 -13.08 10.49 7.63
C GLY A 111 -14.50 9.97 7.80
N ARG A 112 -15.46 10.57 7.07
CA ARG A 112 -16.72 9.95 6.67
C ARG A 112 -17.46 10.82 5.64
N ARG A 113 -17.53 10.32 4.40
CA ARG A 113 -18.79 10.25 3.64
C ARG A 113 -18.92 8.83 3.07
N SER A 114 -20.08 8.24 3.32
CA SER A 114 -20.48 6.86 3.03
C SER A 114 -20.40 6.50 1.54
N GLY A 115 -20.01 5.26 1.22
CA GLY A 115 -20.26 4.62 -0.09
C GLY A 115 -19.02 4.22 -0.88
N VAL A 116 -17.87 4.84 -0.66
CA VAL A 116 -16.61 4.52 -1.36
C VAL A 116 -15.89 3.38 -0.64
N VAL A 117 -15.29 2.43 -1.39
CA VAL A 117 -14.39 1.43 -0.81
C VAL A 117 -13.33 2.18 0.00
N VAL A 118 -13.39 2.03 1.32
CA VAL A 118 -12.50 2.75 2.23
C VAL A 118 -11.06 2.35 1.86
N PRO A 119 -10.15 3.29 1.54
CA PRO A 119 -8.78 2.97 1.14
C PRO A 119 -8.06 2.01 2.10
N GLU A 120 -8.37 2.08 3.40
CA GLU A 120 -7.94 1.13 4.43
C GLU A 120 -8.34 -0.33 4.11
N LYS A 121 -9.61 -0.56 3.71
CA LYS A 121 -10.14 -1.90 3.42
C LYS A 121 -9.53 -2.49 2.15
N LEU A 122 -9.35 -1.68 1.12
CA LEU A 122 -8.69 -2.09 -0.12
C LEU A 122 -7.26 -2.54 0.19
N LEU A 123 -6.51 -1.73 0.93
CA LEU A 123 -5.13 -2.07 1.28
C LEU A 123 -5.05 -3.27 2.23
N THR A 124 -6.05 -3.48 3.10
CA THR A 124 -6.15 -4.70 3.93
C THR A 124 -6.34 -5.96 3.09
N TRP A 125 -7.07 -5.88 1.97
CA TRP A 125 -7.18 -7.01 1.04
C TRP A 125 -5.84 -7.28 0.34
N ILE A 126 -5.23 -6.23 -0.22
CA ILE A 126 -3.93 -6.32 -0.91
C ILE A 126 -2.82 -6.83 0.03
N SER A 127 -2.81 -6.41 1.31
CA SER A 127 -1.79 -6.86 2.26
C SER A 127 -1.85 -8.37 2.51
N ARG A 128 -3.04 -8.99 2.42
CA ARG A 128 -3.21 -10.44 2.57
C ARG A 128 -2.65 -11.21 1.38
N ASP A 129 -2.88 -10.71 0.19
CA ASP A 129 -2.34 -11.30 -1.04
C ASP A 129 -0.81 -11.20 -1.06
N ILE A 130 -0.25 -10.04 -0.68
CA ILE A 130 1.20 -9.86 -0.53
C ILE A 130 1.75 -10.81 0.53
N SER A 131 1.11 -10.88 1.70
CA SER A 131 1.52 -11.79 2.78
C SER A 131 1.48 -13.26 2.35
N HIS A 132 0.48 -13.63 1.55
CA HIS A 132 0.37 -14.97 1.00
C HIS A 132 1.54 -15.30 0.09
N LYS A 133 1.83 -14.44 -0.90
CA LYS A 133 2.97 -14.60 -1.81
C LYS A 133 4.33 -14.60 -1.10
N ILE A 134 4.44 -13.82 -0.03
CA ILE A 134 5.62 -13.86 0.84
C ILE A 134 5.77 -15.23 1.50
N ARG A 135 4.68 -15.77 2.05
CA ARG A 135 4.69 -17.07 2.73
C ARG A 135 4.93 -18.24 1.77
N THR A 136 4.46 -18.14 0.52
CA THR A 136 4.67 -19.17 -0.51
C THR A 136 6.02 -19.05 -1.21
N GLY A 137 6.75 -17.95 -1.01
CA GLY A 137 8.08 -17.72 -1.58
C GLY A 137 8.06 -17.04 -2.96
N ASP A 138 6.89 -16.63 -3.46
CA ASP A 138 6.76 -15.91 -4.74
C ASP A 138 7.28 -14.47 -4.65
N ILE A 139 7.26 -13.89 -3.44
CA ILE A 139 7.83 -12.58 -3.11
C ILE A 139 8.76 -12.77 -1.92
N TYR A 140 9.90 -12.09 -1.96
CA TYR A 140 10.78 -11.98 -0.80
C TYR A 140 11.25 -10.54 -0.63
N TRP A 141 11.79 -10.23 0.55
CA TRP A 141 12.32 -8.90 0.84
C TRP A 141 13.77 -8.99 1.32
N SER A 142 14.59 -8.06 0.84
CA SER A 142 15.98 -7.89 1.26
C SER A 142 16.07 -6.72 2.23
N ALA A 143 16.39 -6.99 3.49
CA ALA A 143 16.63 -5.94 4.48
C ALA A 143 17.90 -5.13 4.17
N GLN A 144 18.87 -5.74 3.48
CA GLN A 144 20.15 -5.12 3.12
C GLN A 144 19.99 -4.14 1.95
N GLU A 145 19.25 -4.56 0.92
CA GLU A 145 18.98 -3.73 -0.25
C GLU A 145 17.77 -2.82 -0.04
N ALA A 146 17.00 -3.06 1.02
CA ALA A 146 15.75 -2.39 1.32
C ALA A 146 14.76 -2.48 0.16
N ARG A 147 14.58 -3.69 -0.40
CA ARG A 147 13.74 -3.93 -1.58
C ARG A 147 12.92 -5.21 -1.49
N LEU A 148 11.81 -5.21 -2.24
CA LEU A 148 11.05 -6.40 -2.59
C LEU A 148 11.59 -7.00 -3.89
N TRP A 149 11.50 -8.32 -3.97
CA TRP A 149 11.89 -9.11 -5.12
C TRP A 149 10.86 -10.20 -5.40
N GLY A 150 10.90 -10.77 -6.60
CA GLY A 150 9.97 -11.81 -7.05
C GLY A 150 8.79 -11.25 -7.84
N ASN A 151 7.67 -11.96 -7.83
CA ASN A 151 6.52 -11.64 -8.67
C ASN A 151 5.56 -10.64 -8.01
N LEU A 152 5.76 -9.35 -8.34
CA LEU A 152 4.95 -8.23 -7.85
C LEU A 152 3.64 -8.00 -8.64
N ILE A 153 3.31 -8.88 -9.60
CA ILE A 153 2.09 -8.82 -10.40
C ILE A 153 1.05 -9.77 -9.84
N PHE A 154 -0.13 -9.26 -9.49
CA PHE A 154 -1.23 -10.02 -8.91
C PHE A 154 -2.33 -10.16 -9.93
N ARG A 155 -2.63 -11.41 -10.30
CA ARG A 155 -3.73 -11.76 -11.20
C ARG A 155 -4.69 -12.65 -10.44
N THR A 156 -5.97 -12.34 -10.51
CA THR A 156 -7.01 -13.31 -10.20
C THR A 156 -7.18 -14.20 -11.41
N ASP A 157 -6.68 -15.43 -11.33
CA ASP A 157 -7.11 -16.48 -12.25
C ASP A 157 -8.62 -16.58 -12.09
N GLY A 158 -9.37 -16.20 -13.13
CA GLY A 158 -10.80 -16.47 -13.18
C GLY A 158 -10.95 -17.95 -12.86
N LYS A 159 -11.67 -18.29 -11.80
CA LYS A 159 -11.96 -19.68 -11.46
C LYS A 159 -12.34 -20.39 -12.77
N GLN A 160 -11.46 -21.26 -13.27
CA GLN A 160 -11.92 -22.33 -14.13
C GLN A 160 -12.93 -23.09 -13.28
N THR A 161 -14.21 -22.96 -13.63
CA THR A 161 -15.20 -23.97 -13.26
C THR A 161 -14.72 -25.27 -13.87
N SER A 162 -13.89 -25.99 -13.11
CA SER A 162 -13.51 -27.37 -13.38
C SER A 162 -14.79 -28.15 -13.64
N GLY A 163 -14.82 -28.80 -14.80
CA GLY A 163 -16.01 -29.38 -15.38
C GLY A 163 -16.71 -30.34 -14.42
N ARG A 164 -18.02 -30.17 -14.28
CA ARG A 164 -18.89 -31.32 -14.13
C ARG A 164 -18.90 -32.04 -15.47
N GLN A 165 -18.07 -33.08 -15.58
CA GLN A 165 -18.48 -34.25 -16.34
C GLN A 165 -19.69 -34.81 -15.59
N GLU A 166 -20.90 -34.49 -16.08
CA GLU A 166 -22.06 -35.30 -15.74
C GLU A 166 -21.93 -36.60 -16.55
N ILE A 167 -21.58 -37.63 -15.80
CA ILE A 167 -21.50 -39.03 -16.19
C ILE A 167 -22.90 -39.48 -16.61
N GLN A 168 -22.92 -40.28 -17.67
CA GLN A 168 -24.02 -41.09 -18.18
C GLN A 168 -24.97 -41.63 -17.09
N GLN A 169 -26.27 -41.55 -17.40
CA GLN A 169 -27.18 -42.69 -17.38
C GLN A 169 -28.41 -42.39 -18.24
#